data_AF-A0A6C0IMQ6-F1
#
_entry.id   AF-A0A6C0IMQ6-F1
#
_cell.length_a   1.000
_cell.length_b   1.000
_cell.length_c   1.000
_cell.angle_alpha   90.00
_cell.angle_beta   90.00
_cell.angle_gamma   90.00
#
_symmetry.space_group_name_H-M   'P 1'
#
loop_
_entity.id
_entity.type
_entity.pdbx_description
1 polymer ?
#
loop_
_entity_poly.entity_id
_entity_poly.type
_entity_poly.pdbx_seq_one_letter_code
_entity_poly.pdbx_strand_id
1 'polypeptide(L)'
;MEKDKQTFLTAKKERRIKKRTTKRGITGEEVIFIFEKLLEGWKTIKTYNTMIQQNPQSGVDKKKVEVISTGNSKVFENELSTERYQYYLDLREKVYAYHLLQKSKVPITNSVQNYKFGTNTGVKDSTPS
;
A
#
# COMPACT_ATOMS: atom_id res chain seq x y z
N MET A 1 9.44 -34.79 6.18
CA MET A 1 8.27 -34.47 5.33
C MET A 1 7.63 -33.12 5.68
N GLU A 2 7.05 -32.91 6.87
CA GLU A 2 6.39 -31.61 7.17
C GLU A 2 7.37 -30.42 7.22
N LYS A 3 8.57 -30.63 7.79
CA LYS A 3 9.64 -29.62 7.78
C LYS A 3 10.10 -29.26 6.36
N ASP A 4 10.19 -30.24 5.46
CA ASP A 4 10.62 -30.05 4.07
C ASP A 4 9.58 -29.29 3.24
N LYS A 5 8.30 -29.53 3.53
CA LYS A 5 7.19 -28.77 2.95
C LYS A 5 7.21 -27.32 3.42
N GLN A 6 7.45 -27.07 4.70
CA GLN A 6 7.49 -25.71 5.25
C GLN A 6 8.67 -24.91 4.69
N THR A 7 9.86 -25.50 4.61
CA THR A 7 11.04 -24.84 4.03
C THR A 7 10.84 -24.52 2.55
N PHE A 8 10.22 -25.43 1.79
CA PHE A 8 9.86 -25.18 0.40
C PHE A 8 8.89 -24.00 0.24
N LEU A 9 7.86 -23.92 1.09
CA LEU A 9 6.89 -22.82 1.05
C LEU A 9 7.54 -21.47 1.38
N THR A 10 8.40 -21.42 2.39
CA THR A 10 9.15 -20.20 2.76
C THR A 10 10.06 -19.74 1.62
N ALA A 11 10.86 -20.65 1.05
CA ALA A 11 11.75 -20.32 -0.07
C ALA A 11 10.98 -19.85 -1.32
N LYS A 12 9.79 -20.44 -1.57
CA LYS A 12 8.91 -20.01 -2.66
C LYS A 12 8.35 -18.60 -2.40
N LYS A 13 7.95 -18.29 -1.16
CA LYS A 13 7.46 -16.96 -0.76
C LYS A 13 8.55 -15.91 -0.94
N GLU A 14 9.75 -16.15 -0.41
CA GLU A 14 10.90 -15.24 -0.52
C GLU A 14 11.25 -14.95 -1.99
N ARG A 15 11.31 -15.98 -2.82
CA ARG A 15 11.55 -15.82 -4.27
C ARG A 15 10.50 -14.93 -4.93
N ARG A 16 9.23 -15.07 -4.55
CA ARG A 16 8.13 -14.25 -5.09
C ARG A 16 8.23 -12.81 -4.60
N ILE A 17 8.59 -12.59 -3.34
CA ILE A 17 8.83 -11.25 -2.78
C ILE A 17 9.97 -10.60 -3.54
N LYS A 18 11.15 -11.24 -3.60
CA LYS A 18 12.32 -10.73 -4.34
C LYS A 18 11.99 -10.40 -5.80
N LYS A 19 11.29 -11.29 -6.50
CA LYS A 19 10.87 -11.03 -7.89
C LYS A 19 9.93 -9.82 -8.00
N ARG A 20 9.00 -9.64 -7.06
CA ARG A 20 8.04 -8.53 -7.08
C ARG A 20 8.71 -7.21 -6.71
N THR A 21 9.60 -7.19 -5.73
CA THR A 21 10.32 -5.98 -5.30
C THR A 21 11.28 -5.51 -6.40
N THR A 22 12.09 -6.41 -6.97
CA THR A 22 12.99 -6.08 -8.09
C THR A 22 12.23 -5.53 -9.29
N LYS A 23 11.08 -6.13 -9.65
CA LYS A 23 10.24 -5.63 -10.77
C LYS A 23 9.63 -4.27 -10.51
N ARG A 24 9.31 -3.94 -9.26
CA ARG A 24 8.77 -2.63 -8.88
C ARG A 24 9.79 -1.52 -9.16
N GLY A 25 11.07 -1.80 -8.90
CA GLY A 25 12.17 -0.88 -9.18
C GLY A 25 12.03 0.45 -8.44
N ILE A 26 11.44 0.41 -7.25
CA ILE A 26 11.22 1.53 -6.33
C ILE A 26 11.19 0.95 -4.91
N THR A 27 11.74 1.69 -3.96
CA THR A 27 11.85 1.27 -2.56
C THR A 27 10.51 1.41 -1.82
N GLY A 28 10.40 0.74 -0.66
CA GLY A 28 9.21 0.90 0.21
C GLY A 28 9.05 2.33 0.73
N GLU A 29 10.16 2.98 1.06
CA GLU A 29 10.22 4.37 1.53
C GLU A 29 9.68 5.36 0.50
N GLU A 30 10.08 5.20 -0.76
CA GLU A 30 9.58 6.01 -1.86
C GLU A 30 8.07 5.81 -2.10
N VAL A 31 7.54 4.59 -1.90
CA VAL A 31 6.09 4.33 -1.97
C VAL A 31 5.34 5.07 -0.85
N ILE A 32 5.87 5.03 0.37
CA ILE A 32 5.33 5.80 1.51
C ILE A 32 5.27 7.27 1.15
N PHE A 33 6.38 7.84 0.66
CA PHE A 33 6.44 9.24 0.27
C PHE A 33 5.39 9.61 -0.78
N ILE A 34 5.19 8.75 -1.81
CA ILE A 34 4.16 8.98 -2.83
C ILE A 34 2.76 9.00 -2.20
N PHE A 35 2.47 8.09 -1.25
CA PHE A 35 1.18 8.05 -0.57
C PHE A 35 0.93 9.27 0.29
N GLU A 36 1.93 9.72 1.06
CA GLU A 36 1.84 10.94 1.87
C GLU A 36 1.54 12.15 1.00
N LYS A 37 2.30 12.35 -0.08
CA LYS A 37 2.13 13.51 -0.96
C LYS A 37 0.82 13.48 -1.73
N LEU A 38 0.33 12.29 -2.09
CA LEU A 38 -1.01 12.14 -2.64
C LEU A 38 -2.08 12.60 -1.66
N LEU A 39 -2.00 12.17 -0.40
CA LEU A 39 -2.98 12.54 0.64
C LEU A 39 -2.90 14.03 1.00
N GLU A 40 -1.72 14.65 0.88
CA GLU A 40 -1.54 16.11 0.92
C GLU A 40 -2.09 16.84 -0.31
N GLY A 41 -2.60 16.13 -1.32
CA GLY A 41 -3.17 16.71 -2.54
C GLY A 41 -2.14 17.16 -3.59
N TRP A 42 -0.90 16.67 -3.52
CA TRP A 42 0.12 17.02 -4.51
C TRP A 42 -0.18 16.36 -5.85
N LYS A 43 0.07 17.10 -6.94
CA LYS A 43 0.07 16.54 -8.29
C LYS A 43 1.24 15.55 -8.42
N THR A 44 1.02 14.43 -9.11
CA THR A 44 2.03 13.38 -9.35
C THR A 44 3.33 13.92 -9.93
N ILE A 45 3.26 14.91 -10.83
CA ILE A 45 4.45 15.56 -11.40
C ILE A 45 5.30 16.28 -10.35
N LYS A 46 4.67 16.93 -9.36
CA LYS A 46 5.37 17.61 -8.27
C LYS A 46 6.09 16.58 -7.40
N THR A 47 5.40 15.51 -7.03
CA THR A 47 5.97 14.39 -6.26
C THR A 47 7.18 13.78 -6.99
N TYR A 48 7.03 13.48 -8.28
CA TYR A 48 8.13 12.95 -9.10
C TYR A 48 9.35 13.88 -9.11
N ASN A 49 9.14 15.17 -9.38
CA ASN A 49 10.23 16.14 -9.42
C ASN A 49 10.96 16.23 -8.08
N THR A 50 10.23 16.24 -6.96
CA THR A 50 10.83 16.25 -5.62
C THR A 50 11.64 14.99 -5.35
N MET A 51 11.17 13.81 -5.76
CA MET A 51 11.90 12.55 -5.57
C MET A 51 13.22 12.54 -6.34
N ILE A 52 13.22 12.96 -7.61
CA ILE A 52 14.44 13.01 -8.43
C ILE A 52 15.42 14.07 -7.92
N GLN A 53 14.92 15.19 -7.38
CA GLN A 53 15.76 16.20 -6.75
C GLN A 53 16.42 15.70 -5.46
N GLN A 54 15.70 14.93 -4.64
CA GLN A 54 16.22 14.35 -3.39
C GLN A 54 17.15 13.18 -3.64
N ASN A 55 16.82 12.32 -4.61
CA ASN A 55 17.62 11.16 -4.98
C ASN A 55 17.70 11.05 -6.52
N PRO A 56 18.72 11.67 -7.14
CA PRO A 56 18.92 11.59 -8.59
C PRO A 56 19.16 10.17 -9.13
N GLN A 57 19.57 9.23 -8.26
CA GLN A 57 19.80 7.83 -8.61
C GLN A 57 18.57 6.94 -8.41
N SER A 58 17.40 7.53 -8.08
CA SER A 58 16.16 6.78 -7.98
C SER A 58 15.79 6.14 -9.33
N GLY A 59 15.44 4.86 -9.32
CA GLY A 59 14.90 4.14 -10.48
C GLY A 59 13.41 4.43 -10.76
N VAL A 60 12.86 5.46 -10.13
CA VAL A 60 11.47 5.87 -10.30
C VAL A 60 11.30 6.64 -11.61
N ASP A 61 10.23 6.33 -12.33
CA ASP A 61 9.79 7.09 -13.48
C ASP A 61 8.44 7.76 -13.19
N LYS A 62 8.09 8.77 -13.98
CA LYS A 62 6.83 9.51 -13.80
C LYS A 62 5.60 8.60 -13.85
N LYS A 63 5.56 7.62 -14.76
CA LYS A 63 4.42 6.71 -14.93
C LYS A 63 4.26 5.80 -13.71
N LYS A 64 5.35 5.37 -13.09
CA LYS A 64 5.34 4.61 -11.83
C LYS A 64 4.74 5.44 -10.72
N VAL A 65 5.09 6.72 -10.58
CA VAL A 65 4.48 7.59 -9.57
C VAL A 65 2.96 7.68 -9.77
N GLU A 66 2.49 7.79 -11.00
CA GLU A 66 1.06 7.79 -11.34
C GLU A 66 0.37 6.45 -11.03
N VAL A 67 0.99 5.32 -11.36
CA VAL A 67 0.44 3.99 -11.04
C VAL A 67 0.42 3.77 -9.53
N ILE A 68 1.49 4.12 -8.83
CA ILE A 68 1.60 3.96 -7.38
C ILE A 68 0.56 4.83 -6.69
N SER A 69 0.35 6.09 -7.13
CA SER A 69 -0.63 6.98 -6.51
C SER A 69 -2.06 6.46 -6.58
N THR A 70 -2.39 5.51 -7.46
CA THR A 70 -3.70 4.81 -7.43
C THR A 70 -3.85 3.80 -6.28
N GLY A 71 -2.80 3.60 -5.47
CA GLY A 71 -2.71 2.58 -4.43
C GLY A 71 -2.30 1.19 -4.96
N ASN A 72 -1.92 1.07 -6.23
CA ASN A 72 -1.47 -0.17 -6.88
C ASN A 72 0.02 -0.45 -6.63
N SER A 73 0.44 -0.41 -5.36
CA SER A 73 1.80 -0.75 -4.95
C SER A 73 1.79 -1.53 -3.64
N LYS A 74 2.31 -2.76 -3.67
CA LYS A 74 2.47 -3.61 -2.49
C LYS A 74 3.90 -3.50 -1.98
N VAL A 75 4.07 -3.03 -0.75
CA VAL A 75 5.31 -3.11 0.02
C VAL A 75 5.22 -4.35 0.92
N PHE A 76 6.33 -5.05 1.08
CA PHE A 76 6.45 -6.22 1.94
C PHE A 76 7.13 -5.85 3.26
N GLU A 77 6.77 -6.57 4.32
CA GLU A 77 7.25 -6.35 5.69
C GLU A 77 8.78 -6.36 5.81
N ASN A 78 9.46 -7.19 5.01
CA ASN A 78 10.92 -7.29 5.01
C ASN A 78 11.64 -6.13 4.30
N GLU A 79 10.90 -5.17 3.73
CA GLU A 79 11.46 -4.00 3.05
C GLU A 79 11.61 -2.78 3.98
N LEU A 80 10.96 -2.81 5.15
CA LEU A 80 10.84 -1.69 6.07
C LEU A 80 11.06 -2.17 7.51
N SER A 81 11.27 -1.23 8.44
CA SER A 81 11.13 -1.57 9.86
C SER A 81 9.67 -1.88 10.19
N THR A 82 9.41 -2.62 11.27
CA THR A 82 8.05 -2.99 11.70
C THR A 82 7.14 -1.77 11.84
N GLU A 83 7.62 -0.69 12.46
CA GLU A 83 6.88 0.56 12.63
C GLU A 83 6.58 1.25 11.30
N ARG A 84 7.56 1.33 10.39
CA ARG A 84 7.37 1.92 9.06
C ARG A 84 6.41 1.08 8.22
N TYR A 85 6.44 -0.24 8.36
CA TYR A 85 5.52 -1.13 7.67
C TYR A 85 4.08 -0.93 8.15
N GLN A 86 3.86 -0.83 9.46
CA GLN A 86 2.54 -0.53 10.01
C GLN A 86 2.02 0.82 9.51
N TYR A 87 2.87 1.84 9.54
CA TYR A 87 2.55 3.16 8.99
C TYR A 87 2.17 3.11 7.50
N TYR A 88 2.88 2.30 6.70
CA TYR A 88 2.53 2.06 5.30
C TYR A 88 1.14 1.43 5.14
N LEU A 89 0.76 0.47 5.99
CA LEU A 89 -0.57 -0.16 5.94
C LEU A 89 -1.67 0.89 6.18
N ASP A 90 -1.50 1.72 7.21
CA ASP A 90 -2.45 2.79 7.55
C ASP A 90 -2.56 3.82 6.41
N LEU A 91 -1.44 4.21 5.80
CA LEU A 91 -1.43 5.09 4.63
C LEU A 91 -2.17 4.45 3.44
N ARG A 92 -1.94 3.16 3.18
CA ARG A 92 -2.57 2.45 2.07
C ARG A 92 -4.08 2.42 2.20
N GLU A 93 -4.60 2.20 3.41
CA GLU A 93 -6.03 2.27 3.68
C GLU A 93 -6.59 3.67 3.40
N LYS A 94 -5.89 4.72 3.85
CA LYS A 94 -6.28 6.11 3.56
C LYS A 94 -6.29 6.41 2.06
N VAL A 95 -5.30 5.91 1.31
CA VAL A 95 -5.25 6.07 -0.16
C VAL A 95 -6.43 5.37 -0.84
N TYR A 96 -6.80 4.17 -0.39
CA TYR A 96 -7.98 3.48 -0.92
C TYR A 96 -9.28 4.21 -0.59
N ALA A 97 -9.44 4.70 0.63
CA ALA A 97 -10.57 5.53 1.01
C ALA A 97 -10.63 6.80 0.17
N TYR A 98 -9.50 7.48 -0.04
CA TYR A 98 -9.40 8.67 -0.90
C TYR A 98 -9.92 8.40 -2.31
N HIS A 99 -9.49 7.32 -2.95
CA HIS A 99 -9.95 6.98 -4.31
C HIS A 99 -11.39 6.53 -4.36
N LEU A 100 -11.88 5.84 -3.32
CA LEU A 100 -13.30 5.48 -3.22
C LEU A 100 -14.18 6.74 -3.14
N LEU A 101 -13.75 7.74 -2.34
CA LEU A 101 -14.43 9.03 -2.22
C LEU A 101 -14.39 9.84 -3.53
N GLN A 102 -13.28 9.79 -4.28
CA GLN A 102 -13.21 10.47 -5.59
C GLN A 102 -14.13 9.80 -6.62
N LYS A 103 -14.28 8.46 -6.57
CA LYS A 103 -15.20 7.72 -7.44
C LYS A 103 -16.67 7.95 -7.08
N SER A 104 -16.98 8.15 -5.79
CA SER A 104 -18.35 8.41 -5.33
C SER A 104 -18.82 9.85 -5.62
N LYS A 105 -17.91 10.78 -5.94
CA LYS A 105 -18.23 12.13 -6.45
C LYS A 105 -18.72 12.10 -7.91
N VAL A 106 -19.74 11.30 -8.18
CA VAL A 106 -20.92 11.74 -8.95
C VAL A 106 -21.55 12.88 -8.12
N PRO A 107 -22.15 13.95 -8.69
CA PRO A 107 -22.56 15.11 -7.88
C PRO A 107 -23.57 14.70 -6.79
N ILE A 108 -23.10 14.61 -5.55
CA ILE A 108 -23.94 14.37 -4.37
C ILE A 108 -24.34 15.75 -3.83
N THR A 109 -25.59 16.12 -4.08
CA THR A 109 -26.28 17.14 -3.29
C THR A 109 -26.27 16.73 -1.82
N ASN A 110 -25.91 17.69 -0.96
CA ASN A 110 -25.78 17.59 0.50
C ASN A 110 -26.65 16.52 1.19
N SER A 111 -26.02 15.48 1.73
CA SER A 111 -26.44 14.88 3.01
C SER A 111 -25.31 14.02 3.58
N VAL A 112 -24.67 14.53 4.63
CA VAL A 112 -23.77 13.80 5.52
C VAL A 112 -24.62 12.80 6.31
N GLN A 113 -24.30 11.50 6.28
CA GLN A 113 -24.47 10.61 7.45
C GLN A 113 -23.47 9.42 7.42
N ASN A 114 -22.59 9.42 8.42
CA ASN A 114 -22.11 8.29 9.23
C ASN A 114 -21.85 6.94 8.55
N TYR A 115 -20.57 6.61 8.34
CA TYR A 115 -20.13 5.21 8.28
C TYR A 115 -19.35 4.87 9.56
N LYS A 116 -20.04 4.19 10.49
CA LYS A 116 -19.40 3.44 11.59
C LYS A 116 -18.87 2.13 11.02
N PHE A 117 -17.55 1.91 11.03
CA PHE A 117 -16.98 0.61 10.72
C PHE A 117 -17.08 -0.28 11.96
N GLY A 118 -17.82 -1.39 11.83
CA GLY A 118 -17.94 -2.40 12.88
C GLY A 118 -16.60 -3.05 13.18
N THR A 119 -16.20 -2.99 14.44
CA THR A 119 -15.12 -3.81 15.00
C THR A 119 -15.61 -5.25 15.04
N ASN A 120 -15.10 -6.11 14.15
CA ASN A 120 -15.38 -7.54 14.22
C ASN A 120 -14.42 -8.17 15.25
N THR A 121 -14.79 -8.08 16.52
CA THR A 121 -14.20 -8.83 17.64
C THR A 121 -15.19 -9.90 18.10
N GLY A 122 -14.80 -11.17 18.01
CA GLY A 122 -15.53 -12.34 18.57
C GLY A 122 -15.24 -13.58 17.73
N VAL A 123 -14.37 -14.53 18.10
CA VAL A 123 -14.42 -15.48 19.24
C VAL A 123 -15.72 -16.31 19.27
N LYS A 124 -15.53 -17.59 18.87
CA LYS A 124 -16.20 -18.87 19.23
C LYS A 124 -17.72 -18.99 19.10
N ASP A 125 -18.19 -20.04 18.43
CA ASP A 125 -18.76 -21.19 19.14
C ASP A 125 -18.95 -22.43 18.26
N SER A 126 -18.68 -23.56 18.91
CA SER A 126 -18.92 -24.94 18.53
C SER A 126 -20.42 -25.26 18.42
N THR A 127 -20.81 -26.19 17.54
CA THR A 127 -22.08 -26.91 17.69
C THR A 127 -21.97 -28.32 17.08
N PRO A 128 -22.47 -29.37 17.78
CA PRO A 128 -22.34 -30.77 17.37
C PRO A 128 -23.57 -31.23 16.56
N SER A 129 -23.39 -32.25 15.74
CA SER A 129 -24.39 -33.27 15.39
C SER A 129 -23.68 -34.49 14.82
#